data_AF-A0A7C2BLS6-F1
#
_entry.id   AF-A0A7C2BLS6-F1
#
_cell.length_a   1.000
_cell.length_b   1.000
_cell.length_c   1.000
_cell.angle_alpha   90.00
_cell.angle_beta   90.00
_cell.angle_gamma   90.00
#
_symmetry.space_group_name_H-M   'P 1'
#
loop_
_entity.id
_entity.type
_entity.pdbx_description
1 polymer ?
#
loop_
_entity_poly.entity_id
_entity_poly.type
_entity_poly.pdbx_seq_one_letter_code
_entity_poly.pdbx_strand_id
1 'polypeptide(L)'
;MPIFAGHGEFARVVLSSGDHLDAFYDTIEAFNIAEKYQVPVIHLLDKFLANTVAVMTIPDVERVRIERGILSRGGPGYKRFSLESLISPRAFLGEKDTVMWYTGDEHDEYGHIVEDPEVRVRMYSKRIDKLSLILRDLPIDKKLRLHGPGNPDYLIIGWGSVKGVVLDAVEYFSEKGLKMSYLDLKLLWPFPSEDFLKITSGIPGFK
;
A
#
# COMPACT_ATOMS: atom_id res chain seq x y z
N MET A 1 -4.85 -4.66 13.81
CA MET A 1 -5.82 -5.68 13.34
C MET A 1 -6.46 -5.43 11.94
N PRO A 2 -6.00 -4.51 11.05
CA PRO A 2 -6.65 -4.34 9.73
C PRO A 2 -6.19 -5.34 8.66
N ILE A 3 -4.98 -5.90 8.80
CA ILE A 3 -4.37 -6.79 7.78
C ILE A 3 -5.22 -8.04 7.54
N PHE A 4 -5.81 -8.60 8.60
CA PHE A 4 -6.62 -9.81 8.55
C PHE A 4 -8.13 -9.55 8.71
N ALA A 5 -8.56 -8.29 8.52
CA ALA A 5 -9.98 -7.95 8.60
C ALA A 5 -10.72 -8.40 7.32
N GLY A 6 -11.90 -8.99 7.51
CA GLY A 6 -12.75 -9.52 6.43
C GLY A 6 -12.62 -11.04 6.26
N HIS A 7 -13.72 -11.69 5.91
CA HIS A 7 -13.74 -13.13 5.60
C HIS A 7 -13.17 -13.39 4.21
N GLY A 8 -12.61 -14.60 4.01
CA GLY A 8 -11.90 -14.96 2.79
C GLY A 8 -10.57 -14.20 2.63
N GLU A 9 -9.89 -14.44 1.51
CA GLU A 9 -8.69 -13.68 1.16
C GLU A 9 -8.97 -12.80 -0.06
N PHE A 10 -8.50 -11.56 0.01
CA PHE A 10 -8.57 -10.61 -1.08
C PHE A 10 -7.42 -9.62 -0.94
N ALA A 11 -6.95 -9.10 -2.07
CA ALA A 11 -5.91 -8.09 -2.06
C ALA A 11 -6.41 -6.82 -1.35
N ARG A 12 -5.64 -6.38 -0.35
CA ARG A 12 -5.80 -5.12 0.35
C ARG A 12 -4.44 -4.53 0.60
N VAL A 13 -4.36 -3.22 0.75
CA VAL A 13 -3.12 -2.52 1.12
C VAL A 13 -3.31 -1.84 2.45
N VAL A 14 -2.30 -1.91 3.31
CA VAL A 14 -2.28 -1.23 4.61
C VAL A 14 -1.05 -0.34 4.68
N LEU A 15 -1.28 0.96 4.74
CA LEU A 15 -0.25 1.99 4.90
C LEU A 15 -0.29 2.57 6.31
N SER A 16 0.81 3.15 6.76
CA SER A 16 0.82 3.99 7.96
C SER A 16 1.69 5.22 7.76
N SER A 17 1.27 6.34 8.37
CA SER A 17 2.04 7.58 8.40
C SER A 17 2.62 7.83 9.77
N GLY A 18 3.89 8.28 9.80
CA GLY A 18 4.61 8.54 11.04
C GLY A 18 4.56 10.00 11.52
N ASP A 19 4.22 10.94 10.64
CA ASP A 19 4.07 12.37 10.96
C ASP A 19 3.00 13.05 10.07
N HIS A 20 2.76 14.34 10.29
CA HIS A 20 1.77 15.13 9.54
C HIS A 20 2.09 15.26 8.04
N LEU A 21 3.37 15.30 7.67
CA LEU A 21 3.78 15.43 6.27
C LEU A 21 3.60 14.11 5.52
N ASP A 22 3.98 13.01 6.15
CA ASP A 22 3.68 11.66 5.67
C ASP A 22 2.16 11.47 5.55
N ALA A 23 1.37 11.91 6.54
CA ALA A 23 -0.10 11.81 6.47
C ALA A 23 -0.67 12.48 5.21
N PHE A 24 -0.18 13.67 4.86
CA PHE A 24 -0.59 14.38 3.65
C PHE A 24 -0.27 13.58 2.37
N TYR A 25 0.98 13.15 2.18
CA TYR A 25 1.40 12.46 0.96
C TYR A 25 0.87 11.02 0.87
N ASP A 26 0.79 10.31 1.99
CA ASP A 26 0.36 8.91 2.03
C ASP A 26 -1.14 8.79 1.79
N THR A 27 -1.95 9.79 2.17
CA THR A 27 -3.37 9.81 1.77
C THR A 27 -3.52 9.85 0.26
N ILE A 28 -2.73 10.67 -0.44
CA ILE A 28 -2.79 10.75 -1.91
C ILE A 28 -2.29 9.44 -2.53
N GLU A 29 -1.19 8.90 -2.00
CA GLU A 29 -0.67 7.59 -2.40
C GLU A 29 -1.73 6.48 -2.23
N ALA A 30 -2.47 6.51 -1.12
CA ALA A 30 -3.54 5.55 -0.85
C ALA A 30 -4.63 5.59 -1.92
N PHE A 31 -5.05 6.78 -2.36
CA PHE A 31 -6.01 6.92 -3.45
C PHE A 31 -5.44 6.43 -4.79
N ASN A 32 -4.18 6.77 -5.09
CA ASN A 32 -3.50 6.31 -6.30
C ASN A 32 -3.42 4.78 -6.34
N ILE A 33 -2.99 4.13 -5.25
CA ILE A 33 -2.95 2.67 -5.15
C ILE A 33 -4.36 2.08 -5.31
N ALA A 34 -5.36 2.66 -4.64
CA ALA A 34 -6.73 2.18 -4.69
C ALA A 34 -7.28 2.18 -6.12
N GLU A 35 -7.08 3.27 -6.87
CA GLU A 35 -7.56 3.37 -8.24
C GLU A 35 -6.71 2.58 -9.24
N LYS A 36 -5.38 2.62 -9.11
CA LYS A 36 -4.44 1.95 -10.02
C LYS A 36 -4.60 0.44 -9.98
N TYR A 37 -4.71 -0.14 -8.79
CA TYR A 37 -4.78 -1.59 -8.60
C TYR A 37 -6.20 -2.11 -8.35
N GLN A 38 -7.17 -1.21 -8.13
CA GLN A 38 -8.56 -1.56 -7.87
C GLN A 38 -8.67 -2.51 -6.66
N VAL A 39 -8.10 -2.08 -5.54
CA VAL A 39 -8.09 -2.80 -4.25
C VAL A 39 -8.43 -1.82 -3.13
N PRO A 40 -9.02 -2.30 -2.02
CA PRO A 40 -9.16 -1.49 -0.81
C PRO A 40 -7.78 -1.13 -0.24
N VAL A 41 -7.63 0.14 0.14
CA VAL A 41 -6.45 0.66 0.84
C VAL A 41 -6.87 1.19 2.20
N ILE A 42 -6.19 0.75 3.25
CA ILE A 42 -6.40 1.16 4.64
C ILE A 42 -5.21 2.02 5.03
N HIS A 43 -5.45 3.31 5.24
CA HIS A 43 -4.43 4.26 5.70
C HIS A 43 -4.55 4.42 7.22
N LEU A 44 -3.54 3.94 7.95
CA LEU A 44 -3.50 3.99 9.41
C LEU A 44 -2.87 5.29 9.90
N LEU A 45 -3.68 6.05 10.60
CA LEU A 45 -3.32 7.20 11.41
C LEU A 45 -3.72 6.88 12.85
N ASP A 46 -2.83 7.14 13.80
CA ASP A 46 -3.19 7.02 15.21
C ASP A 46 -3.83 8.29 15.76
N LYS A 47 -4.45 8.14 16.93
CA LYS A 47 -5.13 9.24 17.62
C LYS A 47 -4.16 10.36 18.01
N PHE A 48 -2.89 10.06 18.24
CA PHE A 48 -1.90 11.05 18.64
C PHE A 48 -1.63 12.02 17.49
N LEU A 49 -1.34 11.51 16.29
CA LEU A 49 -1.17 12.35 15.09
C LEU A 49 -2.43 13.15 14.77
N ALA A 50 -3.61 12.53 14.90
CA ALA A 50 -4.88 13.19 14.61
C ALA A 50 -5.21 14.37 15.53
N ASN A 51 -4.71 14.39 16.78
CA ASN A 51 -4.98 15.45 17.76
C ASN A 51 -3.82 16.41 17.98
N THR A 52 -2.63 16.08 17.48
CA THR A 52 -1.45 16.94 17.61
C THR A 52 -1.44 17.97 16.50
N VAL A 53 -1.07 19.20 16.82
CA VAL A 53 -0.76 20.24 15.85
C VAL A 53 0.74 20.46 15.88
N ALA A 54 1.37 20.52 14.70
CA ALA A 54 2.80 20.75 14.55
C ALA A 54 3.06 21.86 13.53
N VAL A 55 4.18 22.57 13.70
CA VAL A 55 4.72 23.44 12.66
C VAL A 55 5.43 22.55 11.66
N MET A 56 4.97 22.56 10.41
CA MET A 56 5.51 21.73 9.33
C MET A 56 5.84 22.59 8.11
N THR A 57 6.69 22.07 7.24
CA THR A 57 6.88 22.63 5.90
C THR A 57 5.57 22.50 5.11
N ILE A 58 5.26 23.52 4.33
CA ILE A 58 4.10 23.48 3.43
C ILE A 58 4.34 22.34 2.43
N PRO A 59 3.41 21.38 2.29
CA PRO A 59 3.56 20.32 1.30
C PRO A 59 3.66 20.88 -0.11
N ASP A 60 4.56 20.31 -0.90
CA ASP A 60 4.77 20.68 -2.30
C ASP A 60 3.76 19.92 -3.16
N VAL A 61 2.69 20.62 -3.54
CA VAL A 61 1.60 20.07 -4.35
C VAL A 61 2.01 19.75 -5.78
N GLU A 62 3.09 20.35 -6.30
CA GLU A 62 3.56 20.08 -7.68
C GLU A 62 4.22 18.70 -7.80
N ARG A 63 4.70 18.15 -6.68
CA ARG A 63 5.24 16.79 -6.62
C ARG A 63 4.17 15.71 -6.65
N VAL A 64 2.90 16.10 -6.45
CA VAL A 64 1.79 15.17 -6.39
C VAL A 64 1.33 14.81 -7.80
N ARG A 65 1.15 13.51 -8.06
CA ARG A 65 0.56 13.00 -9.30
C ARG A 65 -0.70 12.20 -8.97
N ILE A 66 -1.72 12.34 -9.82
CA ILE A 66 -2.96 11.58 -9.71
C ILE A 66 -2.91 10.42 -10.70
N GLU A 67 -2.95 9.19 -10.18
CA GLU A 67 -2.91 7.97 -10.97
C GLU A 67 -4.27 7.28 -10.95
N ARG A 68 -5.05 7.43 -12.03
CA ARG A 68 -6.41 6.87 -12.15
C ARG A 68 -6.47 5.39 -12.51
N GLY A 69 -5.31 4.77 -12.79
CA GLY A 69 -5.20 3.41 -13.28
C GLY A 69 -5.65 3.22 -14.73
N ILE A 70 -6.03 2.00 -15.07
CA ILE A 70 -6.49 1.62 -16.41
C ILE A 70 -7.99 1.90 -16.52
N LEU A 71 -8.34 3.01 -17.17
CA LEU A 71 -9.74 3.38 -17.45
C LEU A 71 -10.18 2.89 -18.84
N SER A 72 -11.47 2.63 -18.98
CA SER A 72 -12.12 2.26 -20.24
C SER A 72 -13.41 3.05 -20.43
N ARG A 73 -13.78 3.31 -21.69
CA ARG A 73 -15.12 3.82 -22.04
C ARG A 73 -16.18 2.73 -22.12
N GLY A 74 -15.79 1.48 -21.88
CA GLY A 74 -16.69 0.33 -21.99
C GLY A 74 -17.07 0.03 -23.43
N GLY A 75 -18.36 -0.22 -23.65
CA GLY A 75 -18.98 -0.55 -24.94
C GLY A 75 -19.68 -1.92 -24.94
N PRO A 76 -20.30 -2.28 -26.07
CA PRO A 76 -20.97 -3.57 -26.22
C PRO A 76 -20.03 -4.74 -25.93
N GLY A 77 -20.47 -5.67 -25.07
CA GLY A 77 -19.67 -6.85 -24.70
C GLY A 77 -18.52 -6.55 -23.71
N TYR A 78 -18.51 -5.39 -23.06
CA TYR A 78 -17.51 -5.05 -22.06
C TYR A 78 -17.47 -6.04 -20.89
N LYS A 79 -16.26 -6.53 -20.57
CA LYS A 79 -15.97 -7.46 -19.48
C LYS A 79 -15.30 -6.75 -18.32
N ARG A 80 -16.06 -6.44 -17.27
CA ARG A 80 -15.54 -5.70 -16.10
C ARG A 80 -14.40 -6.44 -15.39
N PHE A 81 -14.45 -7.77 -15.38
CA PHE A 81 -13.48 -8.64 -14.70
C PHE A 81 -12.65 -9.47 -15.68
N SER A 82 -12.35 -8.90 -16.86
CA SER A 82 -11.54 -9.56 -17.91
C SER A 82 -10.30 -10.26 -17.33
N LEU A 83 -10.12 -11.53 -17.70
CA LEU A 83 -8.99 -12.41 -17.34
C LEU A 83 -7.77 -12.23 -18.26
N GLU A 84 -7.86 -11.38 -19.29
CA GLU A 84 -6.76 -11.12 -20.24
C GLU A 84 -5.62 -10.30 -19.62
N SER A 85 -5.91 -9.60 -18.53
CA SER A 85 -4.94 -8.76 -17.80
C SER A 85 -5.12 -8.96 -16.31
N LEU A 86 -4.09 -8.65 -15.52
CA LEU A 86 -4.19 -8.72 -14.06
C LEU A 86 -5.10 -7.62 -13.49
N ILE A 87 -4.97 -6.39 -14.00
CA ILE A 87 -5.85 -5.26 -13.70
C ILE A 87 -6.83 -5.06 -14.86
N SER A 88 -8.08 -5.45 -14.67
CA SER A 88 -9.10 -5.29 -15.72
C SER A 88 -9.35 -3.80 -15.98
N PRO A 89 -9.38 -3.34 -17.25
CA PRO A 89 -9.74 -1.96 -17.58
C PRO A 89 -11.08 -1.60 -16.95
N ARG A 90 -11.20 -0.44 -16.31
CA ARG A 90 -12.38 -0.04 -15.53
C ARG A 90 -13.20 1.02 -16.24
N ALA A 91 -14.43 0.69 -16.60
CA ALA A 91 -15.45 1.65 -17.00
C ALA A 91 -16.27 2.12 -15.79
N PHE A 92 -16.89 3.29 -15.91
CA PHE A 92 -17.79 3.83 -14.90
C PHE A 92 -19.25 3.50 -15.22
N LEU A 93 -20.08 3.38 -14.18
CA LEU A 93 -21.52 3.23 -14.37
C LEU A 93 -22.07 4.44 -15.15
N GLY A 94 -22.91 4.17 -16.15
CA GLY A 94 -23.48 5.20 -17.03
C GLY A 94 -22.67 5.49 -18.30
N GLU A 95 -21.53 4.82 -18.52
CA GLU A 95 -20.85 4.86 -19.82
C GLU A 95 -21.76 4.32 -20.94
N LYS A 96 -21.66 4.93 -22.12
CA LYS A 96 -22.56 4.65 -23.24
C LYS A 96 -22.47 3.18 -23.67
N ASP A 97 -23.62 2.56 -23.92
CA ASP A 97 -23.75 1.17 -24.40
C ASP A 97 -22.96 0.15 -23.55
N THR A 98 -22.75 0.44 -22.27
CA THR A 98 -21.95 -0.36 -21.35
C THR A 98 -22.83 -0.91 -20.24
N VAL A 99 -23.00 -2.24 -20.23
CA VAL A 99 -23.68 -2.94 -19.13
C VAL A 99 -22.63 -3.63 -18.28
N MET A 100 -22.78 -3.54 -16.96
CA MET A 100 -21.89 -4.16 -15.98
C MET A 100 -22.71 -4.77 -14.86
N TRP A 101 -22.24 -5.89 -14.35
CA TRP A 101 -22.79 -6.55 -13.18
C TRP A 101 -21.73 -6.57 -12.08
N TYR A 102 -22.15 -6.29 -10.86
CA TYR A 102 -21.32 -6.42 -9.67
C TYR A 102 -22.06 -7.31 -8.68
N THR A 103 -21.37 -8.32 -8.17
CA THR A 103 -21.90 -9.24 -7.16
C THR A 103 -20.81 -9.54 -6.12
N GLY A 104 -21.23 -9.91 -4.91
CA GLY A 104 -20.34 -10.38 -3.85
C GLY A 104 -19.99 -11.87 -3.99
N ASP A 105 -20.82 -12.64 -4.70
CA ASP A 105 -20.53 -14.01 -5.08
C ASP A 105 -19.35 -14.07 -6.05
N GLU A 106 -18.76 -15.26 -6.20
CA GLU A 106 -17.78 -15.49 -7.25
C GLU A 106 -18.43 -15.31 -8.62
N HIS A 107 -17.68 -14.75 -9.57
CA HIS A 107 -18.25 -14.30 -10.84
C HIS A 107 -17.34 -14.52 -12.03
N ASP A 108 -17.96 -14.57 -13.21
CA ASP A 108 -17.27 -14.62 -14.50
C ASP A 108 -16.71 -13.23 -14.92
N GLU A 109 -16.17 -13.15 -16.14
CA GLU A 109 -15.57 -11.90 -16.65
C GLU A 109 -16.57 -10.74 -16.81
N TYR A 110 -17.86 -11.03 -16.95
CA TYR A 110 -18.93 -10.04 -17.08
C TYR A 110 -19.47 -9.58 -15.72
N GLY A 111 -19.31 -10.42 -14.68
CA GLY A 111 -19.82 -10.17 -13.34
C GLY A 111 -21.06 -11.00 -12.98
N HIS A 112 -21.38 -12.03 -13.76
CA HIS A 112 -22.45 -12.97 -13.43
C HIS A 112 -21.97 -14.05 -12.48
N ILE A 113 -22.85 -14.51 -11.60
CA ILE A 113 -22.55 -15.53 -10.58
C ILE A 113 -22.12 -16.84 -11.25
N VAL A 114 -21.05 -17.44 -10.73
CA VAL A 114 -20.53 -18.72 -11.20
C VAL A 114 -19.96 -19.54 -10.04
N GLU A 115 -20.19 -20.85 -10.06
CA GLU A 115 -19.65 -21.80 -9.07
C GLU A 115 -18.63 -22.78 -9.68
N ASP A 116 -18.28 -22.57 -10.95
CA ASP A 116 -17.30 -23.38 -11.65
C ASP A 116 -15.92 -23.29 -10.97
N PRO A 117 -15.29 -24.44 -10.63
CA PRO A 117 -14.04 -24.45 -9.88
C PRO A 117 -12.85 -23.87 -10.65
N GLU A 118 -12.82 -24.01 -11.98
CA GLU A 118 -11.72 -23.47 -12.80
C GLU A 118 -11.81 -21.95 -12.89
N VAL A 119 -13.01 -21.41 -13.12
CA VAL A 119 -13.26 -19.97 -13.11
C VAL A 119 -12.95 -19.38 -11.73
N ARG A 120 -13.37 -20.05 -10.65
CA ARG A 120 -13.05 -19.64 -9.27
C ARG A 120 -11.54 -19.53 -9.06
N VAL A 121 -10.75 -20.53 -9.46
CA VAL A 121 -9.30 -20.49 -9.27
C VAL A 121 -8.68 -19.32 -10.05
N ARG A 122 -9.07 -19.13 -11.31
CA ARG A 122 -8.53 -18.05 -12.16
C ARG A 122 -8.88 -16.67 -11.63
N MET A 123 -10.13 -16.44 -11.24
CA MET A 123 -10.59 -15.15 -10.71
C MET A 123 -9.99 -14.82 -9.35
N TYR A 124 -9.89 -15.83 -8.50
CA TYR A 124 -9.26 -15.69 -7.19
C TYR A 124 -7.78 -15.33 -7.31
N SER A 125 -7.00 -16.09 -8.08
CA SER A 125 -5.58 -15.82 -8.30
C SER A 125 -5.38 -14.44 -8.91
N LYS A 126 -6.17 -14.06 -9.92
CA LYS A 126 -6.15 -12.71 -10.50
C LYS A 126 -6.34 -11.60 -9.44
N ARG A 127 -7.20 -11.79 -8.44
CA ARG A 127 -7.39 -10.79 -7.38
C ARG A 127 -6.20 -10.73 -6.42
N ILE A 128 -5.65 -11.87 -6.03
CA ILE A 128 -4.53 -11.97 -5.07
C ILE A 128 -3.20 -11.53 -5.69
N ASP A 129 -2.92 -11.91 -6.94
CA ASP A 129 -1.67 -11.63 -7.65
C ASP A 129 -1.41 -10.12 -7.82
N LYS A 130 -2.44 -9.29 -7.67
CA LYS A 130 -2.30 -7.83 -7.58
C LYS A 130 -1.36 -7.39 -6.45
N LEU A 131 -1.28 -8.13 -5.34
CA LEU A 131 -0.39 -7.80 -4.23
C LEU A 131 1.08 -7.85 -4.65
N SER A 132 1.46 -8.86 -5.43
CA SER A 132 2.82 -8.99 -5.98
C SER A 132 3.14 -7.87 -6.96
N LEU A 133 2.15 -7.48 -7.78
CA LEU A 133 2.28 -6.32 -8.67
C LEU A 133 2.50 -5.01 -7.88
N ILE A 134 1.70 -4.77 -6.83
CA ILE A 134 1.84 -3.60 -5.96
C ILE A 134 3.22 -3.56 -5.31
N LEU A 135 3.68 -4.68 -4.75
CA LEU A 135 5.02 -4.78 -4.15
C LEU A 135 6.13 -4.47 -5.14
N ARG A 136 6.02 -4.91 -6.39
CA ARG A 136 7.05 -4.64 -7.40
C ARG A 136 7.05 -3.19 -7.86
N ASP A 137 5.87 -2.63 -8.08
CA ASP A 137 5.70 -1.31 -8.69
C ASP A 137 5.96 -0.16 -7.70
N LEU A 138 5.67 -0.36 -6.40
CA LEU A 138 5.90 0.69 -5.39
C LEU A 138 7.40 0.92 -5.18
N PRO A 139 7.85 2.19 -5.16
CA PRO A 139 9.24 2.51 -4.87
C PRO A 139 9.56 2.26 -3.39
N ILE A 140 10.84 2.01 -3.09
CA ILE A 140 11.26 1.55 -1.75
C ILE A 140 10.91 2.55 -0.64
N ASP A 141 11.02 3.85 -0.89
CA ASP A 141 10.76 4.94 0.07
C ASP A 141 9.28 5.05 0.47
N LYS A 142 8.38 4.45 -0.32
CA LYS A 142 6.95 4.32 -0.02
C LYS A 142 6.63 3.07 0.79
N LYS A 143 7.56 2.11 0.83
CA LYS A 143 7.42 0.85 1.56
C LYS A 143 8.04 0.94 2.95
N LEU A 144 9.27 1.44 3.02
CA LEU A 144 10.06 1.53 4.24
C LEU A 144 11.15 2.60 4.09
N ARG A 145 11.55 3.22 5.19
CA ARG A 145 12.54 4.31 5.19
C ARG A 145 13.55 4.09 6.31
N LEU A 146 14.83 4.02 5.94
CA LEU A 146 15.91 3.95 6.92
C LEU A 146 16.37 5.36 7.27
N HIS A 147 16.40 5.66 8.57
CA HIS A 147 16.94 6.87 9.14
C HIS A 147 18.20 6.53 9.95
N GLY A 148 19.28 7.28 9.75
CA GLY A 148 20.59 6.98 10.34
C GLY A 148 21.52 6.18 9.40
N PRO A 149 22.67 5.68 9.91
CA PRO A 149 23.66 4.96 9.11
C PRO A 149 23.13 3.61 8.58
N GLY A 150 23.69 3.15 7.46
CA GLY A 150 23.36 1.83 6.88
C GLY A 150 23.96 0.63 7.63
N ASN A 151 24.89 0.88 8.56
CA ASN A 151 25.57 -0.14 9.37
C ASN A 151 25.48 0.19 10.88
N PRO A 152 24.27 0.25 11.45
CA PRO A 152 24.10 0.57 12.85
C PRO A 152 24.55 -0.58 13.76
N ASP A 153 24.96 -0.22 14.98
CA ASP A 153 25.12 -1.15 16.10
C ASP A 153 23.74 -1.57 16.65
N TYR A 154 22.75 -0.66 16.56
CA TYR A 154 21.38 -0.87 17.01
C TYR A 154 20.35 -0.42 15.97
N LEU A 155 19.42 -1.30 15.61
CA LEU A 155 18.30 -0.98 14.73
C LEU A 155 16.99 -0.96 15.52
N ILE A 156 16.29 0.17 15.49
CA ILE A 156 14.89 0.25 15.92
C ILE A 156 14.01 0.02 14.68
N ILE A 157 12.96 -0.77 14.83
CA ILE A 157 11.95 -1.01 13.79
C ILE A 157 10.59 -0.62 14.35
N GLY A 158 9.84 0.18 13.61
CA GLY A 158 8.56 0.68 14.07
C GLY A 158 7.78 1.37 12.96
N TRP A 159 6.57 1.79 13.28
CA TRP A 159 5.64 2.43 12.34
C TRP A 159 4.69 3.37 13.09
N GLY A 160 4.10 4.34 12.38
CA GLY A 160 3.16 5.29 12.96
C GLY A 160 3.83 6.38 13.79
N SER A 161 3.08 7.03 14.70
CA SER A 161 3.53 8.20 15.49
C SER A 161 4.81 8.02 16.29
N VAL A 162 5.27 6.78 16.54
CA VAL A 162 6.55 6.54 17.23
C VAL A 162 7.73 7.11 16.45
N LYS A 163 7.58 7.36 15.14
CA LYS A 163 8.61 7.93 14.26
C LYS A 163 9.31 9.13 14.89
N GLY A 164 8.56 10.15 15.32
CA GLY A 164 9.16 11.38 15.87
C GLY A 164 10.05 11.11 17.07
N VAL A 165 9.52 10.38 18.07
CA VAL A 165 10.25 10.06 19.31
C VAL A 165 11.50 9.21 19.04
N VAL A 166 11.40 8.27 18.09
CA VAL A 166 12.53 7.41 17.74
C VAL A 166 13.61 8.20 16.99
N LEU A 167 13.24 9.12 16.11
CA LEU A 167 14.20 9.99 15.42
C LEU A 167 14.96 10.87 16.41
N ASP A 168 14.28 11.47 17.38
CA ASP A 168 14.91 12.25 18.46
C ASP A 168 15.90 11.40 19.25
N ALA A 169 15.55 10.15 19.55
CA ALA A 169 16.44 9.22 20.26
C ALA A 169 17.66 8.83 19.40
N VAL A 170 17.47 8.58 18.10
CA VAL A 170 18.57 8.29 17.16
C VAL A 170 19.55 9.46 17.11
N GLU A 171 19.05 10.69 17.00
CA GLU A 171 19.88 11.90 17.01
C GLU A 171 20.66 12.05 18.32
N TYR A 172 19.97 11.96 19.46
CA TYR A 172 20.57 12.07 20.79
C TYR A 172 21.69 11.05 21.04
N PHE A 173 21.50 9.80 20.65
CA PHE A 173 22.52 8.76 20.85
C PHE A 173 23.64 8.84 19.81
N SER A 174 23.35 9.33 18.60
CA SER A 174 24.36 9.61 17.58
C SER A 174 25.36 10.68 18.08
N GLU A 175 24.90 11.73 18.76
CA GLU A 175 25.76 12.74 19.39
C GLU A 175 26.69 12.16 20.46
N LYS A 176 26.30 11.03 21.08
CA LYS A 176 27.10 10.29 22.06
C LYS A 176 28.00 9.23 21.44
N GLY A 177 28.07 9.16 20.11
CA GLY A 177 28.93 8.23 19.37
C GLY A 177 28.35 6.82 19.19
N LEU A 178 27.07 6.59 19.49
CA LEU A 178 26.41 5.32 19.21
C LEU A 178 25.82 5.31 17.80
N LYS A 179 26.08 4.26 17.02
CA LYS A 179 25.48 4.10 15.69
C LYS A 179 24.11 3.47 15.81
N MET A 180 23.08 4.30 15.89
CA MET A 180 21.70 3.85 15.93
C MET A 180 20.98 4.22 14.63
N SER A 181 20.12 3.34 14.14
CA SER A 181 19.23 3.63 13.01
C SER A 181 17.80 3.25 13.33
N TYR A 182 16.88 3.87 12.60
CA TYR A 182 15.45 3.60 12.66
C TYR A 182 14.93 3.19 11.29
N LEU A 183 14.34 2.00 11.20
CA LEU A 183 13.60 1.53 10.04
C LEU A 183 12.11 1.81 10.25
N ASP A 184 11.65 2.87 9.60
CA ASP A 184 10.25 3.29 9.56
C ASP A 184 9.49 2.45 8.51
N LEU A 185 8.54 1.64 8.97
CA LEU A 185 7.71 0.81 8.10
C LEU A 185 6.46 1.60 7.66
N LYS A 186 6.39 1.94 6.37
CA LYS A 186 5.27 2.68 5.78
C LYS A 186 4.20 1.76 5.20
N LEU A 187 4.62 0.71 4.48
CA LEU A 187 3.75 -0.33 3.93
C LEU A 187 3.75 -1.52 4.89
N LEU A 188 2.63 -1.73 5.58
CA LEU A 188 2.44 -2.84 6.50
C LEU A 188 1.90 -4.09 5.81
N TRP A 189 1.10 -3.91 4.75
CA TRP A 189 0.60 -5.00 3.94
C TRP A 189 0.36 -4.55 2.48
N PRO A 190 0.72 -5.34 1.47
CA PRO A 190 1.56 -6.53 1.55
C PRO A 190 2.96 -6.19 2.10
N PHE A 191 3.52 -7.06 2.96
CA PHE A 191 4.79 -6.74 3.63
C PHE A 191 5.97 -6.84 2.65
N PRO A 192 6.86 -5.85 2.58
CA PRO A 192 7.97 -5.80 1.62
C PRO A 192 9.18 -6.64 2.09
N SER A 193 9.02 -7.95 2.21
CA SER A 193 10.03 -8.86 2.79
C SER A 193 11.41 -8.75 2.12
N GLU A 194 11.45 -8.65 0.78
CA GLU A 194 12.73 -8.54 0.07
C GLU A 194 13.47 -7.24 0.40
N ASP A 195 12.77 -6.11 0.38
CA ASP A 195 13.36 -4.80 0.66
C ASP A 195 13.75 -4.70 2.15
N PHE A 196 12.96 -5.30 3.04
CA PHE A 196 13.27 -5.42 4.45
C PHE A 196 14.57 -6.21 4.68
N LEU A 197 14.69 -7.41 4.11
CA LEU A 197 15.88 -8.25 4.26
C LEU A 197 17.13 -7.62 3.63
N LYS A 198 17.00 -6.91 2.50
CA LYS A 198 18.12 -6.16 1.89
C LYS A 198 18.71 -5.14 2.86
N ILE A 199 17.87 -4.47 3.65
CA ILE A 199 18.31 -3.48 4.65
C ILE A 199 18.82 -4.15 5.92
N THR A 200 18.16 -5.20 6.41
CA THR A 200 18.48 -5.80 7.72
C THR A 200 19.57 -6.86 7.70
N SER A 201 19.86 -7.49 6.56
CA SER A 201 20.84 -8.59 6.44
C SER A 201 22.27 -8.25 6.89
N GLY A 202 22.66 -6.97 6.85
CA GLY A 202 23.96 -6.50 7.32
C GLY A 202 24.03 -6.20 8.83
N ILE A 203 22.92 -6.33 9.56
CA ILE A 203 22.79 -5.86 10.94
C ILE A 203 22.90 -7.05 11.91
N PRO A 204 23.75 -6.97 12.95
CA PRO A 204 23.88 -8.01 13.96
C PRO A 204 22.52 -8.36 14.59
N GLY A 205 22.13 -9.64 14.57
CA GLY A 205 20.88 -10.12 15.18
C GLY A 205 19.75 -10.50 14.21
N PHE A 206 19.88 -10.22 12.90
CA PHE A 206 18.91 -10.62 11.86
C PHE A 206 19.36 -11.83 11.01
N LYS A 207 20.21 -12.71 11.57
CA LYS A 207 20.66 -13.96 10.93
C LYS A 207 19.65 -15.10 11.08
#